data_AF-A0AAU7BV86-F1
#
_entry.id   AF-A0AAU7BV86-F1
#
_cell.length_a   1.000
_cell.length_b   1.000
_cell.length_c   1.000
_cell.angle_alpha   90.00
_cell.angle_beta   90.00
_cell.angle_gamma   90.00
#
_symmetry.space_group_name_H-M   'P 1'
#
loop_
_entity.id
_entity.type
_entity.pdbx_description
1 polymer ?
#
loop_
_entity_poly.entity_id
_entity_poly.type
_entity_poly.pdbx_seq_one_letter_code
_entity_poly.pdbx_strand_id
1 'polypeptide(L)'
;MKKDKIKNIEVFLILLHIAIGFGVFLLPFVSKLFNLLVVGLSILLIIFSRNKVFAVIAASAYIATSDVFFRMTDGLFFYELHKYLLILFVILGFLLDQKRVKGYIYLVYIGLLLLTITFTPYNITDEVRKMIAFNLAGPVSLGVVAFYFYRKKVVYQQLAKALFYGVLPIISLVTYLFLYTPSVKEVVTGTESNFATSGGFGPNQVATILGAGFFILFTRFILNKFKGLQSIIELSLLVFIVFRGLVTFSRGGMLTAAIAIVLFIIVVYLKGKKAFLAKTTGILFLFLIISIGVWYLAVNRTSGLIENRYTNQNAAGVEKEDIATGRTDLFLIEFQAFLENPILGIGVGKNKEYRFERTGKVAASHNEMSRILAEHGSFGALAFLILLITPLFLRLENKKNIYFYSFYIMWLLTINHSAMRIAFPSFIYGLCLLDVTFPKKVCVKPQSG
;
A
#
# COMPACT_ATOMS: atom_id res chain seq x y z
N MET A 1 26.46 -4.94 -22.52
CA MET A 1 25.42 -4.38 -23.43
C MET A 1 23.98 -4.53 -22.93
N LYS A 2 23.33 -5.71 -22.89
CA LYS A 2 21.90 -5.80 -22.48
C LYS A 2 21.64 -5.40 -21.01
N LYS A 3 22.52 -5.76 -20.07
CA LYS A 3 22.38 -5.37 -18.65
C LYS A 3 22.62 -3.88 -18.42
N ASP A 4 23.58 -3.29 -19.12
CA ASP A 4 23.92 -1.87 -18.97
C ASP A 4 22.81 -0.98 -19.56
N LYS A 5 22.22 -1.38 -20.70
CA LYS A 5 21.02 -0.72 -21.26
C LYS A 5 19.83 -0.75 -20.29
N ILE A 6 19.63 -1.84 -19.54
CA ILE A 6 18.54 -1.95 -18.55
C ILE A 6 18.79 -1.04 -17.34
N LYS A 7 20.04 -0.91 -16.87
CA LYS A 7 20.37 0.03 -15.78
C LYS A 7 20.09 1.47 -16.18
N ASN A 8 20.44 1.84 -17.41
CA ASN A 8 20.24 3.19 -17.91
C ASN A 8 18.74 3.57 -17.96
N ILE A 9 17.84 2.62 -18.24
CA ILE A 9 16.40 2.92 -18.26
C ILE A 9 15.77 3.02 -16.88
N GLU A 10 16.19 2.21 -15.89
CA GLU A 10 15.68 2.37 -14.51
C GLU A 10 16.08 3.74 -13.93
N VAL A 11 17.33 4.15 -14.12
CA VAL A 11 17.82 5.48 -13.70
C VAL A 11 17.06 6.59 -14.43
N PHE A 12 16.86 6.48 -15.75
CA PHE A 12 16.05 7.44 -16.49
C PHE A 12 14.63 7.57 -15.94
N LEU A 13 13.97 6.44 -15.66
CA LEU A 13 12.61 6.45 -15.11
C LEU A 13 12.55 7.07 -13.70
N ILE A 14 13.57 6.84 -12.87
CA ILE A 14 13.71 7.51 -11.58
C ILE A 14 13.80 9.03 -11.77
N LEU A 15 14.72 9.51 -12.62
CA LEU A 15 14.92 10.93 -12.88
C LEU A 15 13.66 11.59 -13.47
N LEU A 16 12.97 10.90 -14.37
CA LEU A 16 11.69 11.35 -14.92
C LEU A 16 10.65 11.56 -13.82
N HIS A 17 10.57 10.67 -12.83
CA HIS A 17 9.59 10.80 -11.75
C HIS A 17 9.95 11.88 -10.73
N ILE A 18 11.24 12.18 -10.54
CA ILE A 18 11.68 13.38 -9.83
C ILE A 18 11.20 14.63 -10.59
N ALA A 19 11.41 14.69 -11.90
CA ALA A 19 10.96 15.80 -12.74
C ALA A 19 9.43 15.97 -12.73
N ILE A 20 8.67 14.86 -12.71
CA ILE A 20 7.20 14.90 -12.58
C ILE A 20 6.79 15.49 -11.22
N GLY A 21 7.39 15.02 -10.12
CA GLY A 21 7.07 15.54 -8.78
C GLY A 21 7.35 17.04 -8.66
N PHE A 22 8.46 17.49 -9.24
CA PHE A 22 8.84 18.89 -9.34
C PHE A 22 7.88 19.69 -10.24
N GLY A 23 7.55 19.17 -11.43
CA GLY A 23 6.65 19.83 -12.38
C GLY A 23 5.23 20.00 -11.84
N VAL A 24 4.71 19.00 -11.12
CA VAL A 24 3.40 19.08 -10.45
C VAL A 24 3.40 20.13 -9.34
N PHE A 25 4.50 20.26 -8.59
CA PHE A 25 4.62 21.31 -7.58
C PHE A 25 4.59 22.72 -8.21
N LEU A 26 5.31 22.93 -9.31
CA LEU A 26 5.32 24.24 -9.99
C LEU A 26 4.01 24.55 -10.71
N LEU A 27 3.39 23.55 -11.34
CA LEU A 27 2.22 23.70 -12.20
C LEU A 27 1.16 22.67 -11.79
N PRO A 28 0.27 22.98 -10.83
CA PRO A 28 -0.68 22.01 -10.27
C PRO A 28 -1.56 21.30 -11.31
N PHE A 29 -1.96 21.98 -12.40
CA PHE A 29 -2.77 21.39 -13.46
C PHE A 29 -2.09 20.19 -14.16
N VAL A 30 -0.75 20.12 -14.13
CA VAL A 30 0.03 18.99 -14.67
C VAL A 30 -0.34 17.69 -13.97
N SER A 31 -0.75 17.73 -12.70
CA SER A 31 -1.16 16.52 -11.97
C SER A 31 -2.33 15.81 -12.65
N LYS A 32 -3.36 16.56 -13.06
CA LYS A 32 -4.55 15.99 -13.72
C LYS A 32 -4.24 15.46 -15.12
N LEU A 33 -3.42 16.18 -15.89
CA LEU A 33 -2.96 15.72 -17.22
C LEU A 33 -2.10 14.45 -17.10
N PHE A 34 -1.20 14.43 -16.12
CA PHE A 34 -0.35 13.26 -15.88
C PHE A 34 -1.17 12.05 -15.43
N ASN A 35 -2.20 12.26 -14.61
CA ASN A 35 -3.14 11.19 -14.24
C ASN A 35 -3.83 10.58 -15.47
N LEU A 36 -4.38 11.42 -16.36
CA LEU A 36 -4.99 10.95 -17.62
C LEU A 36 -4.00 10.15 -18.47
N LEU A 37 -2.77 10.64 -18.60
CA LEU A 37 -1.73 9.96 -19.36
C LEU A 37 -1.44 8.59 -18.75
N VAL A 38 -1.28 8.49 -17.43
CA VAL A 38 -1.04 7.22 -16.73
C VAL A 38 -2.20 6.25 -16.92
N VAL A 39 -3.45 6.72 -16.86
CA VAL A 39 -4.64 5.89 -17.12
C VAL A 39 -4.62 5.35 -18.54
N GLY A 40 -4.42 6.21 -19.54
CA GLY A 40 -4.34 5.81 -20.94
C GLY A 40 -3.22 4.81 -21.19
N LEU A 41 -2.00 5.11 -20.74
CA LEU A 41 -0.84 4.23 -20.88
C LEU A 41 -1.04 2.88 -20.19
N SER A 42 -1.71 2.85 -19.02
CA SER A 42 -2.01 1.61 -18.30
C SER A 42 -2.99 0.73 -19.06
N ILE A 43 -4.05 1.31 -19.64
CA ILE A 43 -5.02 0.58 -20.46
C ILE A 43 -4.33 0.04 -21.72
N LEU A 44 -3.56 0.88 -22.43
CA LEU A 44 -2.81 0.48 -23.63
C LEU A 44 -1.81 -0.64 -23.31
N LEU A 45 -1.10 -0.56 -22.17
CA LEU A 45 -0.19 -1.62 -21.71
C LEU A 45 -0.91 -2.96 -21.55
N ILE A 46 -2.12 -2.97 -20.97
CA ILE A 46 -2.91 -4.19 -20.79
C ILE A 46 -3.40 -4.73 -22.14
N ILE A 47 -3.90 -3.86 -23.03
CA ILE A 47 -4.43 -4.25 -24.35
C ILE A 47 -3.34 -4.81 -25.27
N PHE A 48 -2.16 -4.19 -25.32
CA PHE A 48 -1.13 -4.57 -26.29
C PHE A 48 -0.08 -5.55 -25.74
N SER A 49 0.02 -5.73 -24.42
CA SER A 49 0.97 -6.70 -23.86
C SER A 49 0.57 -8.14 -24.19
N ARG A 50 1.55 -8.93 -24.65
CA ARG A 50 1.42 -10.39 -24.79
C ARG A 50 1.23 -11.10 -23.44
N ASN A 51 1.82 -10.56 -22.37
CA ASN A 51 1.66 -11.10 -21.02
C ASN A 51 0.68 -10.21 -20.24
N LYS A 52 -0.60 -10.59 -20.29
CA LYS A 52 -1.71 -9.87 -19.65
C LYS A 52 -1.59 -9.82 -18.13
N VAL A 53 -1.20 -10.94 -17.52
CA VAL A 53 -1.00 -11.04 -16.06
C VAL A 53 0.05 -10.02 -15.60
N PHE A 54 1.22 -9.99 -16.24
CA PHE A 54 2.27 -9.02 -15.88
C PHE A 54 1.82 -7.58 -16.13
N ALA A 55 1.13 -7.31 -17.25
CA ALA A 55 0.66 -5.96 -17.57
C ALA A 55 -0.33 -5.43 -16.52
N VAL A 56 -1.29 -6.25 -16.07
CA VAL A 56 -2.22 -5.88 -15.01
C VAL A 56 -1.48 -5.63 -13.69
N ILE A 57 -0.55 -6.50 -13.31
CA ILE A 57 0.22 -6.33 -12.07
C ILE A 57 1.05 -5.04 -12.13
N ALA A 58 1.70 -4.75 -13.26
CA ALA A 58 2.50 -3.55 -13.46
C ALA A 58 1.65 -2.26 -13.42
N ALA A 59 0.53 -2.23 -14.14
CA ALA A 59 -0.40 -1.11 -14.14
C ALA A 59 -1.01 -0.89 -12.75
N SER A 60 -1.42 -1.97 -12.09
CA SER A 60 -1.97 -1.92 -10.73
C SER A 60 -0.94 -1.44 -9.71
N ALA A 61 0.33 -1.86 -9.84
CA ALA A 61 1.40 -1.39 -8.97
C ALA A 61 1.55 0.13 -9.04
N TYR A 62 1.57 0.68 -10.25
CA TYR A 62 1.69 2.12 -10.46
C TYR A 62 0.47 2.89 -9.94
N ILE A 63 -0.75 2.47 -10.30
CA ILE A 63 -1.99 3.14 -9.87
C ILE A 63 -2.17 3.08 -8.35
N ALA A 64 -1.91 1.92 -7.75
CA ALA A 64 -2.11 1.73 -6.32
C ALA A 64 -1.17 2.61 -5.46
N THR A 65 0.07 2.82 -5.90
CA THR A 65 1.04 3.65 -5.17
C THR A 65 1.01 5.12 -5.56
N SER A 66 0.43 5.48 -6.72
CA SER A 66 0.22 6.88 -7.12
C SER A 66 -1.06 7.51 -6.56
N ASP A 67 -1.97 6.73 -5.99
CA ASP A 67 -3.26 7.20 -5.47
C ASP A 67 -3.11 8.38 -4.49
N VAL A 68 -2.19 8.27 -3.53
CA VAL A 68 -1.93 9.36 -2.57
C VAL A 68 -1.37 10.60 -3.26
N PHE A 69 -0.46 10.44 -4.22
CA PHE A 69 0.14 11.56 -4.93
C PHE A 69 -0.92 12.38 -5.69
N PHE A 70 -1.80 11.70 -6.42
CA PHE A 70 -2.86 12.38 -7.19
C PHE A 70 -4.00 12.90 -6.31
N ARG A 71 -4.34 12.24 -5.19
CA ARG A 71 -5.30 12.80 -4.23
C ARG A 71 -4.78 14.06 -3.55
N MET A 72 -3.52 14.04 -3.15
CA MET A 72 -2.86 15.17 -2.47
C MET A 72 -2.74 16.41 -3.37
N THR A 73 -2.68 16.22 -4.69
CA THR A 73 -2.45 17.29 -5.67
C THR A 73 -3.67 17.60 -6.53
N ASP A 74 -4.87 17.15 -6.11
CA ASP A 74 -6.14 17.30 -6.84
C ASP A 74 -6.09 16.83 -8.32
N GLY A 75 -5.23 15.84 -8.59
CA GLY A 75 -5.02 15.26 -9.91
C GLY A 75 -6.09 14.23 -10.33
N LEU A 76 -6.92 13.76 -9.40
CA LEU A 76 -8.00 12.81 -9.71
C LEU A 76 -9.23 13.52 -10.30
N PHE A 77 -9.92 12.87 -11.25
CA PHE A 77 -11.23 13.35 -11.75
C PHE A 77 -12.34 13.20 -10.73
N PHE A 78 -12.28 12.13 -9.94
CA PHE A 78 -13.17 11.89 -8.82
C PHE A 78 -12.43 11.11 -7.74
N TYR A 79 -12.85 11.29 -6.49
CA TYR A 79 -12.07 10.87 -5.32
C TYR A 79 -11.69 9.38 -5.34
N GLU A 80 -12.56 8.50 -5.84
CA GLU A 80 -12.34 7.06 -5.81
C GLU A 80 -11.72 6.45 -7.07
N LEU A 81 -11.32 7.28 -8.04
CA LEU A 81 -10.87 6.86 -9.37
C LEU A 81 -9.90 5.67 -9.36
N HIS A 82 -8.85 5.72 -8.54
CA HIS A 82 -7.82 4.67 -8.54
C HIS A 82 -8.32 3.31 -8.05
N LYS A 83 -9.30 3.26 -7.14
CA LYS A 83 -9.91 1.99 -6.71
C LYS A 83 -10.73 1.37 -7.84
N TYR A 84 -11.45 2.19 -8.60
CA TYR A 84 -12.17 1.76 -9.81
C TYR A 84 -11.22 1.36 -10.94
N LEU A 85 -10.08 2.03 -11.11
CA LEU A 85 -9.08 1.66 -12.10
C LEU A 85 -8.49 0.27 -11.81
N LEU A 86 -8.24 -0.09 -10.54
CA LEU A 86 -7.83 -1.46 -10.19
C LEU A 86 -8.87 -2.49 -10.62
N ILE A 87 -10.16 -2.21 -10.40
CA ILE A 87 -11.26 -3.08 -10.86
C ILE A 87 -11.23 -3.20 -12.39
N LEU A 88 -11.17 -2.06 -13.10
CA LEU A 88 -11.13 -2.01 -14.57
C LEU A 88 -9.96 -2.80 -15.14
N PHE A 89 -8.74 -2.59 -14.62
CA PHE A 89 -7.54 -3.27 -15.11
C PHE A 89 -7.63 -4.77 -14.94
N VAL A 90 -8.18 -5.22 -13.82
CA VAL A 90 -8.39 -6.64 -13.55
C VAL A 90 -9.46 -7.23 -14.47
N ILE A 91 -10.59 -6.54 -14.69
CA ILE A 91 -11.63 -6.98 -15.62
C ILE A 91 -11.07 -7.09 -17.04
N LEU A 92 -10.36 -6.05 -17.53
CA LEU A 92 -9.70 -6.07 -18.83
C LEU A 92 -8.71 -7.23 -18.93
N GLY A 93 -7.89 -7.43 -17.90
CA GLY A 93 -6.95 -8.56 -17.83
C GLY A 93 -7.65 -9.91 -17.86
N PHE A 94 -8.73 -10.07 -17.12
CA PHE A 94 -9.52 -11.30 -17.07
C PHE A 94 -10.11 -11.65 -18.44
N LEU A 95 -10.72 -10.67 -19.12
CA LEU A 95 -11.30 -10.85 -20.45
C LEU A 95 -10.23 -11.16 -21.51
N LEU A 96 -9.05 -10.54 -21.41
CA LEU A 96 -7.98 -10.66 -22.41
C LEU A 96 -6.97 -11.81 -22.16
N ASP A 97 -6.77 -12.25 -20.92
CA ASP A 97 -5.82 -13.34 -20.58
C ASP A 97 -6.34 -14.70 -21.04
N GLN A 98 -7.67 -14.87 -21.18
CA GLN A 98 -8.36 -16.12 -21.58
C GLN A 98 -7.98 -17.36 -20.74
N LYS A 99 -7.29 -17.18 -19.60
CA LYS A 99 -6.92 -18.25 -18.68
C LYS A 99 -7.92 -18.35 -17.54
N ARG A 100 -8.27 -19.60 -17.19
CA ARG A 100 -9.11 -19.91 -16.03
C ARG A 100 -8.59 -19.22 -14.77
N VAL A 101 -9.52 -18.62 -14.03
CA VAL A 101 -9.30 -18.02 -12.71
C VAL A 101 -9.77 -19.01 -11.65
N LYS A 102 -9.14 -18.99 -10.47
CA LYS A 102 -9.47 -19.90 -9.36
C LYS A 102 -9.99 -19.18 -8.11
N GLY A 103 -9.99 -17.85 -8.08
CA GLY A 103 -10.33 -17.04 -6.91
C GLY A 103 -11.82 -16.85 -6.66
N TYR A 104 -12.69 -17.80 -7.04
CA TYR A 104 -14.16 -17.64 -6.91
C TYR A 104 -14.64 -17.37 -5.48
N ILE A 105 -13.90 -17.81 -4.47
CA ILE A 105 -14.17 -17.49 -3.06
C ILE A 105 -14.20 -15.97 -2.79
N TYR A 106 -13.47 -15.18 -3.57
CA TYR A 106 -13.50 -13.73 -3.45
C TYR A 106 -14.75 -13.09 -4.06
N LEU A 107 -15.46 -13.78 -4.95
CA LEU A 107 -16.80 -13.36 -5.39
C LEU A 107 -17.83 -13.61 -4.28
N VAL A 108 -17.69 -14.70 -3.52
CA VAL A 108 -18.50 -14.95 -2.32
C VAL A 108 -18.27 -13.85 -1.29
N TYR A 109 -17.01 -13.48 -1.04
CA TYR A 109 -16.66 -12.33 -0.20
C TYR A 109 -17.38 -11.03 -0.63
N ILE A 110 -17.36 -10.69 -1.94
CA ILE A 110 -18.09 -9.51 -2.44
C ILE A 110 -19.60 -9.67 -2.22
N GLY A 111 -20.15 -10.85 -2.53
CA GLY A 111 -21.57 -11.15 -2.36
C GLY A 111 -22.05 -10.96 -0.92
N LEU A 112 -21.26 -11.40 0.06
CA LEU A 112 -21.56 -11.21 1.49
C LEU A 112 -21.64 -9.73 1.87
N LEU A 113 -20.76 -8.89 1.33
CA LEU A 113 -20.79 -7.44 1.58
C LEU A 113 -21.98 -6.76 0.90
N LEU A 114 -22.37 -7.19 -0.29
CA LEU A 114 -23.51 -6.63 -1.02
C LEU A 114 -24.86 -7.04 -0.41
N LEU A 115 -24.92 -8.23 0.20
CA LEU A 115 -26.15 -8.76 0.81
C LEU A 115 -26.70 -7.84 1.91
N THR A 116 -25.85 -7.15 2.67
CA THR A 116 -26.33 -6.29 3.75
C THR A 116 -26.98 -5.01 3.23
N ILE A 117 -26.60 -4.56 2.03
CA ILE A 117 -27.22 -3.40 1.37
C ILE A 117 -28.68 -3.70 1.04
N THR A 118 -28.99 -4.92 0.58
CA THR A 118 -30.35 -5.29 0.16
C THR A 118 -31.32 -5.38 1.33
N PHE A 119 -30.83 -5.67 2.54
CA PHE A 119 -31.65 -5.82 3.75
C PHE A 119 -31.66 -4.59 4.64
N THR A 120 -30.82 -3.60 4.38
CA THR A 120 -30.79 -2.35 5.16
C THR A 120 -31.77 -1.34 4.56
N PRO A 121 -32.67 -0.74 5.36
CA PRO A 121 -33.51 0.35 4.89
C PRO A 121 -32.67 1.61 4.68
N TYR A 122 -32.68 2.12 3.44
CA TYR A 122 -32.03 3.35 3.03
C TYR A 122 -33.04 4.31 2.43
N ASN A 123 -32.95 5.59 2.78
CA ASN A 123 -33.57 6.65 2.00
C ASN A 123 -32.75 6.82 0.73
N ILE A 124 -33.26 6.36 -0.42
CA ILE A 124 -32.50 6.33 -1.68
C ILE A 124 -32.34 7.75 -2.21
N THR A 125 -31.30 8.43 -1.73
CA THR A 125 -30.82 9.73 -2.21
C THR A 125 -29.45 9.57 -2.86
N ASP A 126 -29.04 10.57 -3.65
CA ASP A 126 -27.71 10.56 -4.25
C ASP A 126 -26.58 10.59 -3.21
N GLU A 127 -26.80 11.21 -2.06
CA GLU A 127 -25.83 11.24 -0.96
C GLU A 127 -25.63 9.84 -0.36
N VAL A 128 -26.71 9.10 -0.11
CA VAL A 128 -26.65 7.73 0.39
C VAL A 128 -25.97 6.81 -0.62
N ARG A 129 -26.26 6.95 -1.91
CA ARG A 129 -25.56 6.20 -2.98
C ARG A 129 -24.06 6.47 -2.99
N LYS A 130 -23.64 7.74 -2.89
CA LYS A 130 -22.23 8.13 -2.83
C LYS A 130 -21.55 7.59 -1.56
N MET A 131 -22.24 7.62 -0.42
CA MET A 131 -21.75 7.07 0.83
C MET A 131 -21.54 5.55 0.76
N ILE A 132 -22.51 4.80 0.24
CA ILE A 132 -22.40 3.35 0.06
C ILE A 132 -21.23 3.02 -0.88
N ALA A 133 -21.16 3.69 -2.03
CA ALA A 133 -20.08 3.50 -2.99
C ALA A 133 -18.70 3.82 -2.38
N PHE A 134 -18.60 4.88 -1.58
CA PHE A 134 -17.36 5.26 -0.90
C PHE A 134 -16.87 4.18 0.07
N ASN A 135 -17.77 3.62 0.88
CA ASN A 135 -17.41 2.59 1.87
C ASN A 135 -17.10 1.23 1.22
N LEU A 136 -17.73 0.91 0.09
CA LEU A 136 -17.53 -0.37 -0.60
C LEU A 136 -16.43 -0.36 -1.67
N ALA A 137 -16.04 0.81 -2.19
CA ALA A 137 -15.04 0.89 -3.26
C ALA A 137 -13.72 0.18 -2.91
N GLY A 138 -13.25 0.31 -1.67
CA GLY A 138 -12.09 -0.40 -1.16
C GLY A 138 -12.29 -1.92 -1.12
N PRO A 139 -13.23 -2.41 -0.29
CA PRO A 139 -13.54 -3.83 -0.17
C PRO A 139 -13.80 -4.54 -1.50
N VAL A 140 -14.60 -3.95 -2.40
CA VAL A 140 -14.92 -4.51 -3.71
C VAL A 140 -13.67 -4.53 -4.61
N SER A 141 -12.89 -3.46 -4.63
CA SER A 141 -11.63 -3.41 -5.39
C SER A 141 -10.67 -4.53 -4.95
N LEU A 142 -10.54 -4.76 -3.64
CA LEU A 142 -9.76 -5.88 -3.10
C LEU A 142 -10.30 -7.23 -3.56
N GLY A 143 -11.60 -7.45 -3.44
CA GLY A 143 -12.24 -8.71 -3.84
C GLY A 143 -12.00 -9.03 -5.33
N VAL A 144 -12.13 -8.03 -6.20
CA VAL A 144 -11.89 -8.19 -7.65
C VAL A 144 -10.42 -8.47 -7.95
N VAL A 145 -9.50 -7.72 -7.34
CA VAL A 145 -8.04 -7.96 -7.48
C VAL A 145 -7.68 -9.35 -6.98
N ALA A 146 -8.19 -9.75 -5.82
CA ALA A 146 -7.95 -11.06 -5.22
C ALA A 146 -8.51 -12.20 -6.08
N PHE A 147 -9.74 -12.04 -6.60
CA PHE A 147 -10.36 -12.98 -7.53
C PHE A 147 -9.42 -13.32 -8.68
N TYR A 148 -8.90 -12.30 -9.36
CA TYR A 148 -8.05 -12.51 -10.53
C TYR A 148 -6.64 -12.98 -10.18
N PHE A 149 -5.99 -12.45 -9.13
CA PHE A 149 -4.61 -12.78 -8.79
C PHE A 149 -4.45 -14.14 -8.11
N TYR A 150 -5.53 -14.69 -7.53
CA TYR A 150 -5.47 -15.97 -6.83
C TYR A 150 -4.86 -17.11 -7.66
N ARG A 151 -3.70 -17.61 -7.20
CA ARG A 151 -2.89 -18.66 -7.86
C ARG A 151 -2.43 -18.31 -9.28
N LYS A 152 -2.43 -17.03 -9.69
CA LYS A 152 -1.86 -16.63 -10.99
C LYS A 152 -0.34 -16.77 -10.95
N LYS A 153 0.20 -17.42 -11.98
CA LYS A 153 1.63 -17.65 -12.12
C LYS A 153 2.34 -16.41 -12.61
N VAL A 154 3.39 -16.01 -11.88
CA VAL A 154 4.23 -14.87 -12.23
C VAL A 154 5.69 -15.25 -12.03
N VAL A 155 6.56 -14.86 -12.96
CA VAL A 155 8.00 -15.07 -12.78
C VAL A 155 8.53 -14.02 -11.81
N TYR A 156 9.43 -14.40 -10.89
CA TYR A 156 10.01 -13.48 -9.91
C TYR A 156 10.52 -12.15 -10.52
N GLN A 157 11.18 -12.21 -11.68
CA GLN A 157 11.68 -11.02 -12.38
C GLN A 157 10.56 -10.05 -12.77
N GLN A 158 9.38 -10.57 -13.14
CA GLN A 158 8.21 -9.77 -13.47
C GLN A 158 7.63 -9.10 -12.22
N LEU A 159 7.55 -9.84 -11.10
CA LEU A 159 7.11 -9.28 -9.82
C LEU A 159 8.06 -8.16 -9.35
N ALA A 160 9.38 -8.40 -9.38
CA ALA A 160 10.37 -7.40 -9.02
C ALA A 160 10.28 -6.14 -9.91
N LYS A 161 9.99 -6.31 -11.20
CA LYS A 161 9.80 -5.20 -12.14
C LYS A 161 8.48 -4.45 -11.88
N ALA A 162 7.40 -5.14 -11.51
CA ALA A 162 6.15 -4.48 -11.14
C ALA A 162 6.30 -3.68 -9.83
N LEU A 163 6.99 -4.24 -8.83
CA LEU A 163 7.32 -3.50 -7.60
C LEU A 163 8.15 -2.25 -7.90
N PHE A 164 9.10 -2.32 -8.83
CA PHE A 164 9.84 -1.13 -9.29
C PHE A 164 8.92 -0.07 -9.88
N TYR A 165 7.97 -0.45 -10.75
CA TYR A 165 6.99 0.48 -11.29
C TYR A 165 6.09 1.10 -10.19
N GLY A 166 5.82 0.36 -9.12
CA GLY A 166 5.17 0.90 -7.93
C GLY A 166 6.01 1.94 -7.18
N VAL A 167 7.34 1.88 -7.21
CA VAL A 167 8.22 2.89 -6.57
C VAL A 167 8.24 4.20 -7.33
N LEU A 168 8.09 4.18 -8.65
CA LEU A 168 8.18 5.37 -9.49
C LEU A 168 7.26 6.54 -9.05
N PRO A 169 5.94 6.37 -8.84
CA PRO A 169 5.12 7.47 -8.36
C PRO A 169 5.38 7.83 -6.88
N ILE A 170 5.98 6.93 -6.09
CA ILE A 170 6.42 7.24 -4.72
C ILE A 170 7.59 8.22 -4.76
N ILE A 171 8.44 8.15 -5.79
CA ILE A 171 9.50 9.14 -6.02
C ILE A 171 8.88 10.51 -6.32
N SER A 172 7.86 10.59 -7.18
CA SER A 172 7.15 11.85 -7.43
C SER A 172 6.50 12.40 -6.16
N LEU A 173 5.88 11.53 -5.36
CA LEU A 173 5.32 11.88 -4.04
C LEU A 173 6.38 12.47 -3.12
N VAL A 174 7.50 11.79 -2.91
CA VAL A 174 8.53 12.26 -1.97
C VAL A 174 9.17 13.56 -2.46
N THR A 175 9.42 13.71 -3.76
CA THR A 175 9.89 14.97 -4.34
C THR A 175 8.92 16.11 -4.07
N TYR A 176 7.62 15.91 -4.30
CA TYR A 176 6.61 16.92 -4.00
C TYR A 176 6.60 17.30 -2.51
N LEU A 177 6.66 16.32 -1.61
CA LEU A 177 6.67 16.56 -0.16
C LEU A 177 7.86 17.41 0.29
N PHE A 178 9.04 17.21 -0.30
CA PHE A 178 10.22 18.03 -0.03
C PHE A 178 10.03 19.49 -0.46
N LEU A 179 9.38 19.72 -1.60
CA LEU A 179 9.12 21.06 -2.12
C LEU A 179 7.99 21.76 -1.35
N TYR A 180 6.94 21.02 -0.98
CA TYR A 180 5.80 21.51 -0.23
C TYR A 180 6.16 21.94 1.20
N THR A 181 7.08 21.21 1.83
CA THR A 181 7.60 21.56 3.15
C THR A 181 9.11 21.36 3.17
N PRO A 182 9.87 22.41 2.80
CA PRO A 182 11.34 22.38 2.84
C PRO A 182 11.86 22.32 4.28
N SER A 183 11.25 23.08 5.19
CA SER A 183 11.63 23.15 6.60
C SER A 183 10.65 22.37 7.47
N VAL A 184 11.01 21.13 7.83
CA VAL A 184 10.22 20.32 8.78
C VAL A 184 10.17 20.98 10.17
N LYS A 185 11.27 21.65 10.56
CA LYS A 185 11.42 22.23 11.90
C LYS A 185 10.42 23.36 12.17
N GLU A 186 10.03 24.10 11.13
CA GLU A 186 9.08 25.22 11.25
C GLU A 186 7.62 24.76 11.39
N VAL A 187 7.26 23.61 10.81
CA VAL A 187 5.86 23.16 10.76
C VAL A 187 5.51 22.12 11.82
N VAL A 188 6.51 21.56 12.51
CA VAL A 188 6.31 20.56 13.56
C VAL A 188 6.28 21.27 14.91
N THR A 189 5.07 21.48 15.44
CA THR A 189 4.81 22.19 16.70
C THR A 189 4.30 21.29 17.83
N GLY A 190 4.05 20.02 17.55
CA GLY A 190 3.55 19.06 18.54
C GLY A 190 3.77 17.62 18.13
N THR A 191 3.21 16.68 18.91
CA THR A 191 3.41 15.23 18.70
C THR A 191 2.26 14.54 17.96
N GLU A 192 1.32 15.29 17.41
CA GLU A 192 0.26 14.72 16.58
C GLU A 192 0.73 14.42 15.15
N SER A 193 -0.06 13.62 14.42
CA SER A 193 0.22 13.39 13.00
C SER A 193 0.16 14.71 12.23
N ASN A 194 1.14 14.96 11.35
CA ASN A 194 1.37 16.29 10.81
C ASN A 194 0.96 16.38 9.34
N PHE A 195 -0.07 17.17 9.06
CA PHE A 195 -0.60 17.39 7.71
C PHE A 195 0.37 18.20 6.84
N ALA A 196 1.06 19.20 7.40
CA ALA A 196 2.00 20.03 6.64
C ALA A 196 3.14 19.18 6.08
N THR A 197 3.79 18.35 6.90
CA THR A 197 4.83 17.43 6.44
C THR A 197 4.31 16.29 5.53
N SER A 198 2.99 16.16 5.44
CA SER A 198 2.27 15.20 4.59
C SER A 198 1.64 15.85 3.34
N GLY A 199 2.09 17.05 2.96
CA GLY A 199 1.64 17.71 1.73
C GLY A 199 0.21 18.25 1.81
N GLY A 200 -0.29 18.53 3.01
CA GLY A 200 -1.69 18.89 3.25
C GLY A 200 -2.66 17.71 3.20
N PHE A 201 -2.17 16.49 2.95
CA PHE A 201 -2.99 15.27 2.87
C PHE A 201 -2.88 14.40 4.13
N GLY A 202 -3.72 13.36 4.19
CA GLY A 202 -3.82 12.45 5.33
C GLY A 202 -2.47 11.77 5.67
N PRO A 203 -1.88 12.03 6.86
CA PRO A 203 -0.55 11.52 7.20
C PRO A 203 -0.44 10.00 7.22
N ASN A 204 -1.52 9.30 7.60
CA ASN A 204 -1.56 7.83 7.62
C ASN A 204 -1.43 7.23 6.21
N GLN A 205 -2.10 7.85 5.23
CA GLN A 205 -2.05 7.41 3.84
C GLN A 205 -0.68 7.69 3.23
N VAL A 206 -0.12 8.88 3.48
CA VAL A 206 1.23 9.25 3.03
C VAL A 206 2.29 8.32 3.61
N ALA A 207 2.27 8.10 4.93
CA ALA A 207 3.20 7.17 5.59
C ALA A 207 3.04 5.72 5.11
N THR A 208 1.82 5.28 4.78
CA THR A 208 1.59 3.94 4.20
C THR A 208 2.32 3.78 2.87
N ILE A 209 2.19 4.74 1.96
CA ILE A 209 2.81 4.68 0.63
C ILE A 209 4.33 4.85 0.72
N LEU A 210 4.83 5.78 1.55
CA LEU A 210 6.28 5.91 1.79
C LEU A 210 6.85 4.64 2.44
N GLY A 211 6.13 4.02 3.38
CA GLY A 211 6.48 2.73 3.95
C GLY A 211 6.54 1.60 2.90
N ALA A 212 5.61 1.59 1.94
CA ALA A 212 5.68 0.66 0.81
C ALA A 212 6.94 0.89 -0.05
N GLY A 213 7.30 2.15 -0.30
CA GLY A 213 8.55 2.52 -0.98
C GLY A 213 9.78 2.04 -0.22
N PHE A 214 9.82 2.24 1.10
CA PHE A 214 10.88 1.74 1.98
C PHE A 214 11.03 0.21 1.86
N PHE A 215 9.93 -0.53 2.01
CA PHE A 215 9.93 -1.99 1.87
C PHE A 215 10.43 -2.43 0.49
N ILE A 216 9.95 -1.84 -0.60
CA ILE A 216 10.34 -2.26 -1.95
C ILE A 216 11.82 -1.96 -2.21
N LEU A 217 12.31 -0.76 -1.90
CA LEU A 217 13.72 -0.40 -2.09
C LEU A 217 14.64 -1.28 -1.23
N PHE A 218 14.28 -1.54 0.03
CA PHE A 218 15.01 -2.44 0.90
C PHE A 218 15.16 -3.84 0.27
N THR A 219 14.05 -4.44 -0.16
CA THR A 219 14.08 -5.80 -0.74
C THR A 219 14.82 -5.83 -2.08
N ARG A 220 14.78 -4.74 -2.87
CA ARG A 220 15.60 -4.58 -4.07
C ARG A 220 17.10 -4.61 -3.74
N PHE A 221 17.55 -3.91 -2.69
CA PHE A 221 18.97 -3.94 -2.28
C PHE A 221 19.44 -5.35 -1.90
N ILE A 222 18.61 -6.10 -1.19
CA ILE A 222 18.92 -7.49 -0.80
C ILE A 222 19.04 -8.39 -2.03
N LEU A 223 18.02 -8.38 -2.90
CA LEU A 223 17.88 -9.36 -3.99
C LEU A 223 18.63 -8.98 -5.27
N ASN A 224 18.78 -7.69 -5.56
CA ASN A 224 19.46 -7.22 -6.77
C ASN A 224 20.96 -7.00 -6.52
N LYS A 225 21.70 -6.79 -7.62
CA LYS A 225 23.15 -6.53 -7.61
C LYS A 225 23.43 -5.17 -8.21
N PHE A 226 22.95 -4.11 -7.56
CA PHE A 226 23.28 -2.74 -7.96
C PHE A 226 24.77 -2.46 -7.73
N LYS A 227 25.36 -1.63 -8.60
CA LYS A 227 26.75 -1.16 -8.53
C LYS A 227 26.83 0.25 -9.12
N GLY A 228 27.77 1.06 -8.66
CA GLY A 228 28.00 2.41 -9.16
C GLY A 228 26.82 3.35 -8.91
N LEU A 229 26.57 4.26 -9.86
CA LEU A 229 25.60 5.35 -9.75
C LEU A 229 24.19 4.88 -9.35
N GLN A 230 23.68 3.78 -9.92
CA GLN A 230 22.35 3.27 -9.56
C GLN A 230 22.23 2.92 -8.08
N SER A 231 23.28 2.34 -7.49
CA SER A 231 23.27 1.98 -6.06
C SER A 231 23.22 3.23 -5.18
N ILE A 232 23.90 4.30 -5.59
CA ILE A 232 23.89 5.58 -4.86
C ILE A 232 22.49 6.20 -4.94
N ILE A 233 21.92 6.29 -6.15
CA ILE A 233 20.59 6.86 -6.37
C ILE A 233 19.52 6.12 -5.55
N GLU A 234 19.45 4.78 -5.62
CA GLU A 234 18.45 4.02 -4.86
C GLU A 234 18.65 4.13 -3.35
N LEU A 235 19.90 4.29 -2.87
CA LEU A 235 20.20 4.45 -1.46
C LEU A 235 19.77 5.84 -0.95
N SER A 236 20.09 6.88 -1.72
CA SER A 236 19.64 8.25 -1.44
C SER A 236 18.11 8.35 -1.44
N LEU A 237 17.44 7.73 -2.42
CA LEU A 237 15.97 7.67 -2.44
C LEU A 237 15.40 6.97 -1.20
N LEU A 238 16.02 5.86 -0.76
CA LEU A 238 15.59 5.17 0.44
C LEU A 238 15.72 6.07 1.68
N VAL A 239 16.86 6.74 1.85
CA VAL A 239 17.07 7.71 2.94
C VAL A 239 16.00 8.78 2.93
N PHE A 240 15.71 9.38 1.77
CA PHE A 240 14.71 10.42 1.63
C PHE A 240 13.29 9.94 1.92
N ILE A 241 12.91 8.76 1.41
CA ILE A 241 11.59 8.16 1.64
C ILE A 241 11.39 7.82 3.12
N VAL A 242 12.39 7.21 3.77
CA VAL A 242 12.30 6.86 5.20
C VAL A 242 12.23 8.13 6.05
N PHE A 243 13.10 9.11 5.79
CA PHE A 243 13.08 10.39 6.51
C PHE A 243 11.71 11.08 6.38
N ARG A 244 11.20 11.27 5.14
CA ARG A 244 9.89 11.89 4.91
C ARG A 244 8.75 11.09 5.53
N GLY A 245 8.84 9.76 5.50
CA GLY A 245 7.86 8.87 6.12
C GLY A 245 7.79 9.05 7.64
N LEU A 246 8.94 9.13 8.32
CA LEU A 246 9.01 9.35 9.76
C LEU A 246 8.42 10.71 10.16
N VAL A 247 8.80 11.78 9.46
CA VAL A 247 8.38 13.16 9.82
C VAL A 247 6.92 13.47 9.47
N THR A 248 6.16 12.52 8.90
CA THR A 248 4.69 12.60 8.86
C THR A 248 4.05 12.47 10.26
N PHE A 249 4.81 11.99 11.25
CA PHE A 249 4.33 11.63 12.60
C PHE A 249 3.26 10.53 12.61
N SER A 250 3.05 9.83 11.49
CA SER A 250 2.22 8.64 11.40
C SER A 250 3.05 7.36 11.56
N ARG A 251 3.08 6.83 12.79
CA ARG A 251 3.83 5.61 13.16
C ARG A 251 3.38 4.38 12.35
N GLY A 252 2.07 4.25 12.08
CA GLY A 252 1.46 3.04 11.54
C GLY A 252 2.05 2.58 10.21
N GLY A 253 2.24 3.49 9.25
CA GLY A 253 2.76 3.15 7.92
C GLY A 253 4.23 2.70 7.95
N MET A 254 5.06 3.40 8.74
CA MET A 254 6.48 3.09 8.88
C MET A 254 6.72 1.81 9.68
N LEU A 255 5.98 1.60 10.78
CA LEU A 255 6.04 0.35 11.55
C LEU A 255 5.57 -0.84 10.71
N THR A 256 4.52 -0.67 9.90
CA THR A 256 4.04 -1.71 8.97
C THR A 256 5.15 -2.14 8.01
N ALA A 257 5.89 -1.19 7.43
CA ALA A 257 7.02 -1.48 6.55
C ALA A 257 8.17 -2.18 7.30
N ALA A 258 8.52 -1.71 8.51
CA ALA A 258 9.57 -2.33 9.33
C ALA A 258 9.25 -3.80 9.67
N ILE A 259 8.02 -4.08 10.11
CA ILE A 259 7.57 -5.45 10.39
C ILE A 259 7.60 -6.32 9.12
N ALA A 260 7.15 -5.77 7.98
CA ALA A 260 7.20 -6.47 6.70
C ALA A 260 8.63 -6.80 6.25
N ILE A 261 9.58 -5.88 6.48
CA ILE A 261 11.02 -6.08 6.25
C ILE A 261 11.55 -7.21 7.14
N VAL A 262 11.23 -7.21 8.44
CA VAL A 262 11.65 -8.28 9.37
C VAL A 262 11.15 -9.64 8.89
N LEU A 263 9.86 -9.76 8.53
CA LEU A 263 9.32 -11.01 7.99
C LEU A 263 9.99 -11.43 6.68
N PHE A 264 10.32 -10.47 5.81
CA PHE A 264 11.06 -10.74 4.57
C PHE A 264 12.46 -11.29 4.87
N ILE A 265 13.19 -10.67 5.81
CA ILE A 265 14.51 -11.11 6.26
C ILE A 265 14.43 -12.54 6.80
N ILE A 266 13.47 -12.85 7.67
CA ILE A 266 13.27 -14.20 8.21
C ILE A 266 13.11 -15.21 7.06
N VAL A 267 12.24 -14.94 6.08
CA VAL A 267 12.04 -15.84 4.94
C VAL A 267 13.30 -15.99 4.09
N VAL A 268 14.06 -14.91 3.90
CA VAL A 268 15.35 -14.92 3.18
C VAL A 268 16.37 -15.78 3.92
N TYR A 269 16.51 -15.66 5.23
CA TYR A 269 17.47 -16.45 6.01
C TYR A 269 17.11 -17.93 6.05
N LEU A 270 15.82 -18.26 6.17
CA LEU A 270 15.34 -19.65 6.17
C LEU A 270 15.55 -20.36 4.82
N LYS A 271 15.63 -19.62 3.70
CA LYS A 271 15.71 -20.20 2.35
C LYS A 271 17.03 -19.92 1.62
N GLY A 272 17.84 -19.01 2.13
CA GLY A 272 19.03 -18.52 1.47
C GLY A 272 20.21 -19.49 1.55
N LYS A 273 21.06 -19.50 0.51
CA LYS A 273 22.35 -20.20 0.55
C LYS A 273 23.37 -19.41 1.37
N LYS A 274 24.31 -20.07 2.05
CA LYS A 274 25.34 -19.43 2.91
C LYS A 274 25.99 -18.17 2.28
N ALA A 275 26.45 -18.25 1.04
CA ALA A 275 27.06 -17.11 0.34
C ALA A 275 26.11 -15.92 0.13
N PHE A 276 24.81 -16.18 -0.09
CA PHE A 276 23.80 -15.14 -0.17
C PHE A 276 23.50 -14.52 1.20
N LEU A 277 23.52 -15.34 2.26
CA LEU A 277 23.32 -14.88 3.64
C LEU A 277 24.45 -13.95 4.10
N ALA A 278 25.72 -14.28 3.81
CA ALA A 278 26.85 -13.40 4.13
C ALA A 278 26.70 -12.00 3.47
N LYS A 279 26.33 -11.95 2.18
CA LYS A 279 26.01 -10.70 1.48
C LYS A 279 24.85 -9.97 2.16
N THR A 280 23.80 -10.70 2.52
CA THR A 280 22.60 -10.15 3.16
C THR A 280 22.96 -9.52 4.51
N THR A 281 23.75 -10.19 5.35
CA THR A 281 24.22 -9.66 6.63
C THR A 281 24.99 -8.35 6.47
N GLY A 282 25.90 -8.24 5.50
CA GLY A 282 26.62 -7.00 5.23
C GLY A 282 25.68 -5.84 4.82
N ILE A 283 24.65 -6.14 4.02
CA ILE A 283 23.63 -5.15 3.65
C ILE A 283 22.79 -4.75 4.88
N LEU A 284 22.42 -5.68 5.75
CA LEU A 284 21.70 -5.37 6.99
C LEU A 284 22.49 -4.43 7.91
N PHE A 285 23.80 -4.65 8.03
CA PHE A 285 24.67 -3.76 8.78
C PHE A 285 24.70 -2.34 8.20
N LEU A 286 24.79 -2.21 6.87
CA LEU A 286 24.67 -0.92 6.20
C LEU A 286 23.32 -0.25 6.49
N PHE A 287 22.21 -1.00 6.42
CA PHE A 287 20.88 -0.48 6.72
C PHE A 287 20.72 -0.06 8.19
N LEU A 288 21.37 -0.74 9.12
CA LEU A 288 21.38 -0.34 10.53
C LEU A 288 22.03 1.04 10.69
N ILE A 289 23.22 1.25 10.11
CA ILE A 289 23.92 2.54 10.13
C ILE A 289 23.04 3.64 9.52
N ILE A 290 22.44 3.37 8.37
CA ILE A 290 21.56 4.33 7.69
C ILE A 290 20.33 4.65 8.55
N SER A 291 19.73 3.66 9.19
CA SER A 291 18.55 3.84 10.04
C SER A 291 18.87 4.73 11.24
N ILE A 292 20.04 4.55 11.87
CA ILE A 292 20.53 5.42 12.95
C ILE A 292 20.72 6.86 12.42
N GLY A 293 21.36 7.03 11.27
CA GLY A 293 21.57 8.35 10.67
C GLY A 293 20.26 9.06 10.30
N VAL A 294 19.30 8.33 9.73
CA VAL A 294 17.96 8.87 9.39
C VAL A 294 17.16 9.22 10.64
N TRP A 295 17.24 8.39 11.69
CA TRP A 295 16.61 8.70 12.98
C TRP A 295 17.17 9.99 13.57
N TYR A 296 18.50 10.10 13.65
CA TYR A 296 19.17 11.33 14.13
C TYR A 296 18.76 12.57 13.32
N LEU A 297 18.69 12.44 12.00
CA LEU A 297 18.22 13.51 11.13
C LEU A 297 16.76 13.89 11.44
N ALA A 298 15.87 12.92 11.66
CA ALA A 298 14.49 13.17 12.03
C ALA A 298 14.38 13.88 13.39
N VAL A 299 15.14 13.45 14.40
CA VAL A 299 15.17 14.08 15.73
C VAL A 299 15.58 15.55 15.62
N ASN A 300 16.70 15.82 14.94
CA ASN A 300 17.18 17.19 14.76
C ASN A 300 16.19 18.07 13.97
N ARG A 301 15.58 17.53 12.90
CA ARG A 301 14.64 18.26 12.05
C ARG A 301 13.24 18.43 12.65
N THR A 302 12.97 17.82 13.80
CA THR A 302 11.70 17.94 14.54
C THR A 302 11.88 18.51 15.94
N SER A 303 13.08 19.00 16.27
CA SER A 303 13.42 19.52 17.60
C SER A 303 13.16 18.52 18.73
N GLY A 304 13.35 17.22 18.47
CA GLY A 304 13.11 16.14 19.45
C GLY A 304 11.65 15.65 19.52
N LEU A 305 10.68 16.35 18.94
CA LEU A 305 9.26 15.98 19.05
C LEU A 305 8.93 14.61 18.43
N ILE A 306 9.73 14.16 17.46
CA ILE A 306 9.58 12.81 16.91
C ILE A 306 9.86 11.73 17.97
N GLU A 307 10.78 11.96 18.91
CA GLU A 307 11.07 11.02 19.98
C GLU A 307 9.84 10.89 20.87
N ASN A 308 9.32 12.03 21.35
CA ASN A 308 8.08 12.08 22.14
C ASN A 308 6.93 11.36 21.41
N ARG A 309 6.77 11.55 20.09
CA ARG A 309 5.74 10.83 19.33
C ARG A 309 5.95 9.31 19.36
N TYR A 310 7.18 8.83 19.23
CA TYR A 310 7.46 7.39 19.18
C TYR A 310 7.54 6.75 20.58
N THR A 311 7.77 7.51 21.64
CA THR A 311 7.67 7.11 23.05
C THR A 311 6.28 7.35 23.66
N ASN A 312 5.30 7.77 22.85
CA ASN A 312 3.92 8.06 23.27
C ASN A 312 3.78 9.19 24.30
N GLN A 313 4.64 10.19 24.21
CA GLN A 313 4.62 11.39 25.02
C GLN A 313 4.00 12.58 24.27
N ASN A 314 3.51 13.57 25.02
CA ASN A 314 3.09 14.87 24.50
C ASN A 314 4.30 15.77 24.20
N ALA A 315 4.06 16.99 23.71
CA ALA A 315 5.15 17.92 23.38
C ALA A 315 6.02 18.30 24.59
N ALA A 316 5.47 18.23 25.81
CA ALA A 316 6.17 18.49 27.06
C ALA A 316 6.89 17.24 27.64
N GLY A 317 6.87 16.10 26.94
CA GLY A 317 7.51 14.86 27.40
C GLY A 317 6.67 14.04 28.41
N VAL A 318 5.43 14.44 28.68
CA VAL A 318 4.52 13.70 29.56
C VAL A 318 3.89 12.54 28.79
N GLU A 319 3.93 11.35 29.38
CA GLU A 319 3.32 10.15 28.80
C GLU A 319 1.80 10.32 28.62
N LYS A 320 1.28 9.95 27.45
CA LYS A 320 -0.16 9.97 27.17
C LYS A 320 -0.79 8.67 27.64
N GLU A 321 -1.88 8.76 28.41
CA GLU A 321 -2.69 7.58 28.81
C GLU A 321 -3.23 6.82 27.59
N ASP A 322 -3.58 7.54 26.52
CA ASP A 322 -4.07 6.95 25.28
C ASP A 322 -2.95 6.76 24.24
N ILE A 323 -2.57 5.50 24.04
CA ILE A 323 -1.59 5.08 23.03
C ILE A 323 -2.23 4.99 21.63
N ALA A 324 -3.54 4.75 21.57
CA ALA A 324 -4.28 4.42 20.37
C ALA A 324 -4.84 5.66 19.64
N THR A 325 -4.65 6.88 20.17
CA THR A 325 -5.11 8.15 19.58
C THR A 325 -6.61 8.14 19.28
N GLY A 326 -7.41 7.68 20.25
CA GLY A 326 -8.86 7.57 20.22
C GLY A 326 -9.41 6.36 19.49
N ARG A 327 -8.55 5.53 18.87
CA ARG A 327 -9.00 4.37 18.07
C ARG A 327 -9.67 3.28 18.89
N THR A 328 -9.34 3.17 20.17
CA THR A 328 -9.99 2.22 21.09
C THR A 328 -11.46 2.58 21.26
N ASP A 329 -11.78 3.86 21.51
CA ASP A 329 -13.17 4.31 21.65
C ASP A 329 -13.95 4.11 20.35
N LEU A 330 -13.33 4.43 19.21
CA LEU A 330 -13.94 4.21 17.90
C LEU A 330 -14.27 2.73 17.67
N PHE A 331 -13.36 1.83 18.06
CA PHE A 331 -13.54 0.39 17.98
C PHE A 331 -14.65 -0.09 18.91
N LEU A 332 -14.70 0.38 20.16
CA LEU A 332 -15.72 -0.03 21.13
C LEU A 332 -17.13 0.35 20.68
N ILE A 333 -17.30 1.55 20.12
CA ILE A 333 -18.59 2.00 19.56
C ILE A 333 -19.01 1.12 18.38
N GLU A 334 -18.09 0.81 17.47
CA GLU A 334 -18.35 -0.05 16.32
C GLU A 334 -18.64 -1.50 16.75
N PHE A 335 -17.96 -1.99 17.77
CA PHE A 335 -18.24 -3.30 18.35
C PHE A 335 -19.62 -3.34 19.03
N GLN A 336 -20.02 -2.25 19.69
CA GLN A 336 -21.36 -2.13 20.24
C GLN A 336 -22.44 -2.18 19.15
N ALA A 337 -22.21 -1.51 18.02
CA ALA A 337 -23.12 -1.59 16.85
C ALA A 337 -23.28 -3.04 16.34
N PHE A 338 -22.17 -3.79 16.33
CA PHE A 338 -22.19 -5.22 15.99
C PHE A 338 -23.00 -6.04 17.00
N LEU A 339 -22.84 -5.80 18.30
CA LEU A 339 -23.60 -6.53 19.33
C LEU A 339 -25.11 -6.26 19.25
N GLU A 340 -25.50 -5.06 18.88
CA GLU A 340 -26.91 -4.67 18.73
C GLU A 340 -27.53 -5.23 17.43
N ASN A 341 -26.73 -5.37 16.36
CA ASN A 341 -27.18 -5.87 15.06
C ASN A 341 -26.27 -7.00 14.54
N PRO A 342 -26.20 -8.15 15.22
CA PRO A 342 -25.15 -9.15 15.02
C PRO A 342 -25.24 -9.88 13.68
N ILE A 343 -26.43 -10.02 13.10
CA ILE A 343 -26.61 -10.77 11.86
C ILE A 343 -26.35 -9.87 10.64
N LEU A 344 -27.16 -8.83 10.46
CA LEU A 344 -27.16 -7.96 9.28
C LEU A 344 -26.19 -6.78 9.38
N GLY A 345 -25.79 -6.38 10.59
CA GLY A 345 -25.12 -5.12 10.85
C GLY A 345 -26.08 -3.92 10.77
N ILE A 346 -25.57 -2.74 11.10
CA ILE A 346 -26.33 -1.48 11.03
C ILE A 346 -26.51 -0.95 9.59
N GLY A 347 -25.83 -1.57 8.62
CA GLY A 347 -25.84 -1.16 7.22
C GLY A 347 -24.63 -0.33 6.82
N VAL A 348 -24.20 -0.52 5.58
CA VAL A 348 -23.05 0.16 4.96
C VAL A 348 -23.14 1.67 5.09
N GLY A 349 -22.06 2.28 5.60
CA GLY A 349 -21.91 3.72 5.77
C GLY A 349 -22.65 4.34 6.96
N LYS A 350 -23.51 3.60 7.68
CA LYS A 350 -24.26 4.14 8.84
C LYS A 350 -23.42 4.32 10.11
N ASN A 351 -22.19 3.83 10.15
CA ASN A 351 -21.30 3.98 11.32
C ASN A 351 -21.09 5.44 11.76
N LYS A 352 -21.04 6.38 10.80
CA LYS A 352 -20.87 7.81 11.14
C LYS A 352 -22.09 8.37 11.86
N GLU A 353 -23.27 8.01 11.39
CA GLU A 353 -24.56 8.41 11.96
C GLU A 353 -24.74 7.79 13.35
N TYR A 354 -24.58 6.47 13.46
CA TYR A 354 -24.65 5.74 14.72
C TYR A 354 -23.70 6.32 15.79
N ARG A 355 -22.48 6.70 15.40
CA ARG A 355 -21.52 7.35 16.32
C ARG A 355 -21.96 8.73 16.75
N PHE A 356 -22.48 9.53 15.83
CA PHE A 356 -22.95 10.88 16.13
C PHE A 356 -24.10 10.83 17.15
N GLU A 357 -25.06 9.92 16.98
CA GLU A 357 -26.17 9.73 17.92
C GLU A 357 -25.70 9.36 19.34
N ARG A 358 -24.62 8.58 19.46
CA ARG A 358 -24.09 8.10 20.75
C ARG A 358 -23.18 9.09 21.46
N THR A 359 -22.43 9.89 20.71
CA THR A 359 -21.28 10.66 21.24
C THR A 359 -21.31 12.13 20.90
N GLY A 360 -22.21 12.57 20.02
CA GLY A 360 -22.21 13.92 19.44
C GLY A 360 -21.02 14.22 18.52
N LYS A 361 -20.13 13.25 18.26
CA LYS A 361 -18.89 13.46 17.48
C LYS A 361 -18.96 12.77 16.12
N VAL A 362 -18.69 13.54 15.06
CA VAL A 362 -18.56 13.01 13.70
C VAL A 362 -17.11 12.59 13.46
N ALA A 363 -16.85 11.29 13.41
CA ALA A 363 -15.54 10.74 13.06
C ALA A 363 -15.71 9.52 12.15
N ALA A 364 -14.92 9.43 11.08
CA ALA A 364 -14.91 8.25 10.22
C ALA A 364 -14.15 7.10 10.90
N SER A 365 -14.51 5.84 10.60
CA SER A 365 -13.70 4.71 11.05
C SER A 365 -12.29 4.77 10.47
N HIS A 366 -11.32 4.45 11.30
CA HIS A 366 -9.91 4.32 10.92
C HIS A 366 -9.45 2.86 10.88
N ASN A 367 -10.34 1.91 11.19
CA ASN A 367 -10.07 0.49 11.25
C ASN A 367 -11.12 -0.26 10.43
N GLU A 368 -10.66 -0.94 9.38
CA GLU A 368 -11.55 -1.69 8.50
C GLU A 368 -12.22 -2.87 9.20
N MET A 369 -11.56 -3.50 10.18
CA MET A 369 -12.05 -4.71 10.85
C MET A 369 -13.33 -4.42 11.64
N SER A 370 -13.28 -3.41 12.52
CA SER A 370 -14.46 -3.02 13.30
C SER A 370 -15.55 -2.41 12.43
N ARG A 371 -15.18 -1.66 11.38
CA ARG A 371 -16.15 -1.13 10.42
C ARG A 371 -16.95 -2.24 9.73
N ILE A 372 -16.28 -3.26 9.20
CA ILE A 372 -16.94 -4.37 8.49
C ILE A 372 -17.84 -5.15 9.44
N LEU A 373 -17.42 -5.38 10.69
CA LEU A 373 -18.27 -6.04 11.69
C LEU A 373 -19.52 -5.22 12.00
N ALA A 374 -19.36 -3.92 12.28
CA ALA A 374 -20.48 -3.04 12.59
C ALA A 374 -21.49 -2.94 11.43
N GLU A 375 -21.00 -2.69 10.21
CA GLU A 375 -21.84 -2.41 9.04
C GLU A 375 -22.46 -3.65 8.41
N HIS A 376 -21.82 -4.82 8.55
CA HIS A 376 -22.24 -6.04 7.88
C HIS A 376 -22.55 -7.22 8.82
N GLY A 377 -22.38 -7.06 10.13
CA GLY A 377 -22.67 -8.12 11.09
C GLY A 377 -21.87 -9.40 10.84
N SER A 378 -22.53 -10.53 10.99
CA SER A 378 -22.01 -11.88 10.77
C SER A 378 -21.54 -12.11 9.33
N PHE A 379 -22.18 -11.49 8.34
CA PHE A 379 -21.76 -11.55 6.94
C PHE A 379 -20.42 -10.84 6.75
N GLY A 380 -20.24 -9.71 7.44
CA GLY A 380 -18.96 -9.00 7.53
C GLY A 380 -17.86 -9.84 8.19
N ALA A 381 -18.18 -10.50 9.30
CA ALA A 381 -17.25 -11.39 9.99
C ALA A 381 -16.79 -12.53 9.07
N LEU A 382 -17.72 -13.19 8.38
CA LEU A 382 -17.42 -14.25 7.42
C LEU A 382 -16.59 -13.74 6.23
N ALA A 383 -16.95 -12.57 5.69
CA ALA A 383 -16.21 -11.91 4.63
C ALA A 383 -14.75 -11.63 5.05
N PHE A 384 -14.55 -11.13 6.28
CA PHE A 384 -13.22 -10.88 6.82
C PHE A 384 -12.42 -12.18 7.07
N LEU A 385 -13.08 -13.24 7.54
CA LEU A 385 -12.46 -14.56 7.68
C LEU A 385 -11.98 -15.12 6.34
N ILE A 386 -12.75 -14.94 5.26
CA ILE A 386 -12.29 -15.30 3.91
C ILE A 386 -10.98 -14.58 3.59
N LEU A 387 -10.88 -13.28 3.89
CA LEU A 387 -9.67 -12.51 3.61
C LEU A 387 -8.47 -12.96 4.45
N LEU A 388 -8.66 -13.30 5.73
CA LEU A 388 -7.61 -13.76 6.62
C LEU A 388 -7.13 -15.18 6.29
N ILE A 389 -8.06 -16.12 6.10
CA ILE A 389 -7.75 -17.55 6.10
C ILE A 389 -7.32 -18.04 4.71
N THR A 390 -7.94 -17.54 3.64
CA THR A 390 -7.68 -18.01 2.26
C THR A 390 -6.20 -17.88 1.84
N PRO A 391 -5.50 -16.76 2.10
CA PRO A 391 -4.07 -16.66 1.80
C PRO A 391 -3.23 -17.66 2.60
N LEU A 392 -3.60 -17.93 3.86
CA LEU A 392 -2.85 -18.83 4.74
C LEU A 392 -2.96 -20.29 4.25
N PHE A 393 -4.14 -20.74 3.84
CA PHE A 393 -4.29 -22.05 3.19
C PHE A 393 -3.50 -22.15 1.90
N LEU A 394 -3.58 -21.12 1.05
CA LEU A 394 -2.74 -21.05 -0.16
C LEU A 394 -1.25 -21.18 0.18
N ARG A 395 -0.83 -20.59 1.32
CA ARG A 395 0.57 -20.62 1.74
C ARG A 395 1.03 -21.99 2.22
N LEU A 396 0.16 -22.76 2.86
CA LEU A 396 0.46 -24.13 3.28
C LEU A 396 0.78 -25.01 2.06
N GLU A 397 0.02 -24.85 0.98
CA GLU A 397 0.25 -25.55 -0.29
C GLU A 397 1.46 -25.00 -1.07
N ASN A 398 1.61 -23.67 -1.13
CA ASN A 398 2.62 -23.01 -1.96
C ASN A 398 3.56 -22.10 -1.16
N LYS A 399 4.75 -22.64 -0.87
CA LYS A 399 5.80 -21.94 -0.14
C LYS A 399 6.74 -21.13 -1.04
N LYS A 400 6.50 -20.99 -2.35
CA LYS A 400 7.48 -20.39 -3.30
C LYS A 400 7.59 -18.88 -3.18
N ASN A 401 6.48 -18.17 -3.04
CA ASN A 401 6.49 -16.70 -2.92
C ASN A 401 7.29 -16.27 -1.68
N ILE A 402 8.41 -15.57 -1.88
CA ILE A 402 9.30 -15.10 -0.80
C ILE A 402 8.75 -13.85 -0.10
N TYR A 403 7.84 -13.13 -0.74
CA TYR A 403 7.22 -11.91 -0.22
C TYR A 403 5.90 -12.15 0.51
N PHE A 404 5.39 -13.39 0.51
CA PHE A 404 4.04 -13.72 0.99
C PHE A 404 3.70 -13.09 2.35
N TYR A 405 4.51 -13.37 3.38
CA TYR A 405 4.23 -12.90 4.74
C TYR A 405 4.36 -11.38 4.85
N SER A 406 5.29 -10.77 4.12
CA SER A 406 5.45 -9.32 4.06
C SER A 406 4.24 -8.65 3.41
N PHE A 407 3.76 -9.14 2.27
CA PHE A 407 2.56 -8.59 1.61
C PHE A 407 1.31 -8.78 2.46
N TYR A 408 1.16 -9.95 3.08
CA TYR A 408 0.05 -10.25 3.97
C TYR A 408 0.02 -9.33 5.19
N ILE A 409 1.15 -9.16 5.89
CA ILE A 409 1.20 -8.27 7.06
C ILE A 409 1.06 -6.80 6.67
N MET A 410 1.58 -6.38 5.51
CA MET A 410 1.39 -5.02 5.01
C MET A 410 -0.08 -4.74 4.78
N TRP A 411 -0.82 -5.63 4.13
CA TRP A 411 -2.27 -5.49 4.00
C TRP A 411 -2.94 -5.38 5.37
N LEU A 412 -2.72 -6.36 6.26
CA LEU A 412 -3.41 -6.47 7.54
C LEU A 412 -3.18 -5.25 8.43
N LEU A 413 -1.93 -4.79 8.56
CA LEU A 413 -1.62 -3.61 9.37
C LEU A 413 -2.10 -2.32 8.71
N THR A 414 -2.07 -2.21 7.37
CA THR A 414 -2.59 -1.02 6.67
C THR A 414 -4.09 -0.85 6.88
N ILE A 415 -4.89 -1.90 6.76
CA ILE A 415 -6.34 -1.79 6.97
C ILE A 415 -6.71 -1.46 8.44
N ASN A 416 -5.79 -1.70 9.38
CA ASN A 416 -5.99 -1.40 10.80
C ASN A 416 -5.63 0.04 11.18
N HIS A 417 -4.66 0.66 10.50
CA HIS A 417 -4.22 2.03 10.83
C HIS A 417 -4.65 3.10 9.83
N SER A 418 -5.06 2.71 8.62
CA SER A 418 -5.42 3.60 7.51
C SER A 418 -6.74 3.20 6.83
N ALA A 419 -7.39 2.12 7.29
CA ALA A 419 -8.55 1.48 6.65
C ALA A 419 -8.30 1.21 5.15
N MET A 420 -9.36 1.06 4.36
CA MET A 420 -9.28 0.94 2.89
C MET A 420 -9.46 2.27 2.16
N ARG A 421 -8.92 3.36 2.73
CA ARG A 421 -9.10 4.73 2.20
C ARG A 421 -8.37 4.98 0.87
N ILE A 422 -7.29 4.24 0.59
CA ILE A 422 -6.52 4.30 -0.66
C ILE A 422 -6.57 2.96 -1.39
N ALA A 423 -6.11 2.90 -2.63
CA ALA A 423 -6.11 1.70 -3.48
C ALA A 423 -5.05 0.65 -3.09
N PHE A 424 -3.99 1.05 -2.36
CA PHE A 424 -2.85 0.18 -2.00
C PHE A 424 -3.21 -1.12 -1.28
N PRO A 425 -4.10 -1.16 -0.26
CA PRO A 425 -4.50 -2.40 0.42
C PRO A 425 -5.03 -3.48 -0.53
N SER A 426 -5.84 -3.09 -1.52
CA SER A 426 -6.38 -4.01 -2.53
C SER A 426 -5.27 -4.67 -3.35
N PHE A 427 -4.29 -3.86 -3.79
CA PHE A 427 -3.17 -4.33 -4.59
C PHE A 427 -2.22 -5.24 -3.80
N ILE A 428 -1.78 -4.80 -2.61
CA ILE A 428 -0.79 -5.54 -1.82
C ILE A 428 -1.35 -6.87 -1.32
N TYR A 429 -2.66 -6.93 -0.98
CA TYR A 429 -3.36 -8.18 -0.71
C TYR A 429 -3.33 -9.11 -1.92
N GLY A 430 -3.68 -8.62 -3.10
CA GLY A 430 -3.62 -9.40 -4.34
C GLY A 430 -2.24 -10.03 -4.57
N LEU A 431 -1.15 -9.27 -4.34
CA LEU A 431 0.22 -9.78 -4.53
C LEU A 431 0.57 -10.97 -3.63
N CYS A 432 -0.03 -11.09 -2.45
CA CYS A 432 0.21 -12.24 -1.58
C CYS A 432 -0.34 -13.54 -2.20
N LEU A 433 -1.35 -13.45 -3.06
CA LEU A 433 -2.05 -14.59 -3.65
C LEU A 433 -1.38 -15.16 -4.92
N LEU A 434 -0.32 -14.52 -5.41
CA LEU A 434 0.38 -14.93 -6.62
C LEU A 434 1.23 -16.20 -6.41
N ASP A 435 1.24 -17.07 -7.41
CA ASP A 435 2.18 -18.19 -7.51
C ASP A 435 3.48 -17.72 -8.18
N VAL A 436 4.47 -17.36 -7.35
CA VAL A 436 5.75 -16.84 -7.82
C VAL A 436 6.68 -17.99 -8.19
N THR A 437 7.15 -17.97 -9.44
CA THR A 437 8.05 -18.99 -10.01
C THR A 437 9.46 -18.46 -10.21
N PHE A 438 10.45 -19.34 -9.98
CA PHE A 438 11.87 -19.05 -10.14
C PHE A 438 12.41 -19.97 -11.23
N PRO A 439 12.41 -19.53 -12.51
CA PRO A 439 12.91 -20.36 -13.61
C PRO A 439 14.39 -20.70 -13.37
N LYS A 440 14.72 -22.00 -13.45
CA LYS A 440 16.11 -22.46 -13.45
C LYS A 440 16.80 -21.94 -14.71
N LYS A 441 18.06 -21.51 -14.60
CA LYS A 441 18.87 -21.25 -15.80
C LYS A 441 18.92 -22.53 -16.62
N VAL A 442 18.39 -22.50 -17.83
CA VAL A 442 18.59 -23.59 -18.80
C VAL A 442 20.08 -23.58 -19.14
N CYS A 443 20.80 -24.63 -18.74
CA CYS A 443 22.17 -24.86 -19.18
C CYS A 443 22.06 -25.33 -20.63
N VAL A 444 22.22 -24.42 -21.58
CA VAL A 444 22.39 -24.81 -22.98
C VAL A 444 23.76 -25.48 -23.04
N LYS A 445 23.79 -26.82 -23.13
CA LYS A 445 25.02 -27.53 -23.49
C LYS A 445 25.48 -26.94 -24.83
N PRO A 446 26.75 -26.56 -25.00
CA PRO A 446 27.26 -26.25 -26.32
C PRO A 446 27.00 -27.48 -27.18
N GLN A 447 26.27 -27.31 -28.29
CA GLN A 447 26.26 -28.33 -29.33
C GLN A 447 27.69 -28.39 -29.86
N SER A 448 28.39 -29.47 -29.54
CA SER A 448 29.57 -29.89 -30.27
C SER A 448 29.10 -30.31 -31.66
N GLY A 449 29.23 -29.41 -32.61
CA GLY A 449 29.14 -29.66 -34.05
C GLY A 449 30.43 -29.19 -34.68
#